data_AF-A0AAN6VJB6-F1
#
_entry.id   AF-A0AAN6VJB6-F1
#
_cell.length_a   1.000
_cell.length_b   1.000
_cell.length_c   1.000
_cell.angle_alpha   90.00
_cell.angle_beta   90.00
_cell.angle_gamma   90.00
#
_symmetry.space_group_name_H-M   'P 1'
#
loop_
_entity.id
_entity.type
_entity.pdbx_description
1 polymer ?
#
loop_
_entity_poly.entity_id
_entity_poly.type
_entity_poly.pdbx_seq_one_letter_code
_entity_poly.pdbx_strand_id
1 'polypeptide(L)'
;MFDSLSVCFGLLGVATVGFILILRKLYPKPYPGIPYNEASANRLMGDVLDLVPVIKATNEFSDALFTVTTQKLGTPIAQLLFPGIRKPLIILEDAREIEDMLVRRNKEFDKAPMALDIFRPMFPRASLAQFTTPELRAQKRLWADVMSPEFLRKVAAPNIHQSTCELLELWRLKSSTTYKDQPFNVLDDFKNAALDAIWVAVVGEEPGTTQYEIKRLQNQLAGNNTFREDPPIGSFLKEQVAYISTTIARNANSPSPKLAQKLETYTPRYRRFRSTVSGEMRRAMKKAVERYQSLEVGSLEDDAIDTCAMDLVLRRQVLQAKKAGVAPSDPTKDESMLDEMFVMMIG
;
A
#
# COMPACT_ATOMS: atom_id res chain seq x y z
N MET A 1 32.59 56.11 13.87
CA MET A 1 31.89 55.76 12.61
C MET A 1 32.61 54.65 11.84
N PHE A 2 33.95 54.58 11.87
CA PHE A 2 34.74 53.52 11.22
C PHE A 2 34.59 52.11 11.85
N ASP A 3 34.38 52.00 13.17
CA ASP A 3 34.23 50.67 13.82
C ASP A 3 32.96 49.92 13.40
N SER A 4 31.88 50.64 13.07
CA SER A 4 30.62 50.05 12.61
C SER A 4 30.76 49.41 11.21
N LEU A 5 31.50 50.06 10.30
CA LEU A 5 31.74 49.51 8.96
C LEU A 5 32.60 48.24 9.00
N SER A 6 33.66 48.23 9.81
CA SER A 6 34.57 47.08 9.95
C SER A 6 33.83 45.84 10.48
N VAL A 7 32.95 46.03 11.46
CA VAL A 7 32.10 44.95 12.00
C VAL A 7 31.09 44.47 10.95
N CYS A 8 30.48 45.37 10.19
CA CYS A 8 29.59 45.00 9.07
C CYS A 8 30.29 44.20 7.98
N PHE A 9 31.50 44.57 7.57
CA PHE A 9 32.29 43.81 6.60
C PHE A 9 32.73 42.44 7.13
N GLY A 10 33.08 42.36 8.43
CA GLY A 10 33.37 41.08 9.08
C GLY A 10 32.17 40.13 9.09
N LEU A 11 30.98 40.64 9.43
CA LEU A 11 29.73 39.86 9.40
C LEU A 11 29.34 39.43 7.98
N LEU A 12 29.50 40.30 6.98
CA LEU A 12 29.30 39.96 5.56
C LEU A 12 30.27 38.88 5.09
N GLY A 13 31.55 38.96 5.48
CA GLY A 13 32.55 37.95 5.15
C GLY A 13 32.19 36.58 5.73
N VAL A 14 31.83 36.51 7.01
CA VAL A 14 31.40 35.27 7.67
C VAL A 14 30.12 34.72 7.05
N ALA A 15 29.14 35.57 6.74
CA ALA A 15 27.91 35.17 6.07
C ALA A 15 28.18 34.60 4.67
N THR A 16 29.10 35.21 3.91
CA THR A 16 29.46 34.76 2.56
C THR A 16 30.20 33.42 2.59
N VAL A 17 31.16 33.25 3.50
CA VAL A 17 31.86 31.96 3.69
C VAL A 17 30.88 30.89 4.14
N GLY A 18 29.99 31.21 5.09
CA GLY A 18 28.93 30.31 5.54
C GLY A 18 28.01 29.88 4.40
N PHE A 19 27.59 30.83 3.56
CA PHE A 19 26.76 30.57 2.38
C PHE A 19 27.46 29.65 1.36
N ILE A 20 28.74 29.88 1.06
CA ILE A 20 29.53 29.02 0.16
C ILE A 20 29.66 27.59 0.71
N LEU A 21 29.90 27.44 2.01
CA LEU A 21 30.00 26.12 2.65
C LEU A 21 28.66 25.37 2.61
N ILE A 22 27.55 26.08 2.85
CA ILE A 22 26.20 25.51 2.72
C ILE A 22 25.94 25.08 1.28
N LEU A 23 26.23 25.93 0.30
CA LEU A 23 26.07 25.61 -1.12
C LEU A 23 26.89 24.38 -1.51
N ARG A 24 28.17 24.30 -1.13
CA ARG A 24 29.01 23.11 -1.39
C ARG A 24 28.44 21.84 -0.77
N LYS A 25 27.79 21.93 0.39
CA LYS A 25 27.15 20.77 1.03
C LYS A 25 25.87 20.33 0.32
N LEU A 26 25.21 21.24 -0.41
CA LEU A 26 24.00 20.96 -1.17
C LEU A 26 24.27 20.33 -2.54
N TYR A 27 25.49 20.37 -3.06
CA TYR A 27 25.83 19.66 -4.29
C TYR A 27 25.78 18.13 -4.09
N PRO A 28 25.31 17.37 -5.11
CA PRO A 28 25.34 15.93 -5.07
C PRO A 28 26.75 15.38 -4.87
N LYS A 29 26.87 14.26 -4.15
CA LYS A 29 28.15 13.58 -3.91
C LYS A 29 28.08 12.16 -4.48
N PRO A 30 28.48 11.94 -5.75
CA PRO A 30 28.46 10.61 -6.36
C PRO A 30 29.42 9.66 -5.65
N TYR A 31 29.07 8.38 -5.62
CA TYR A 31 29.97 7.30 -5.20
C TYR A 31 31.05 7.07 -6.27
N PRO A 32 32.32 6.85 -5.89
CA PRO A 32 33.37 6.56 -6.86
C PRO A 32 33.12 5.21 -7.53
N GLY A 33 33.44 5.10 -8.82
CA GLY A 33 33.44 3.83 -9.56
C GLY A 33 32.08 3.36 -10.10
N ILE A 34 30.98 4.07 -9.83
CA ILE A 34 29.66 3.76 -10.41
C ILE A 34 29.28 4.85 -11.41
N PRO A 35 28.87 4.53 -12.66
CA PRO A 35 28.46 5.52 -13.66
C PRO A 35 27.36 6.46 -13.15
N TYR A 36 27.39 7.72 -13.56
CA TYR A 36 26.37 8.72 -13.25
C TYR A 36 26.32 9.79 -14.34
N ASN A 37 25.24 10.57 -14.37
CA ASN A 37 25.13 11.70 -15.29
C ASN A 37 26.04 12.85 -14.83
N GLU A 38 27.14 13.10 -15.54
CA GLU A 38 28.14 14.10 -15.16
C GLU A 38 27.55 15.52 -15.07
N ALA A 39 26.59 15.85 -15.94
CA ALA A 39 25.91 17.13 -15.89
C ALA A 39 25.12 17.31 -14.57
N SER A 40 24.59 16.22 -14.01
CA SER A 40 23.84 16.23 -12.75
C SER A 40 24.71 16.48 -11.53
N ALA A 41 25.97 16.05 -11.53
CA ALA A 41 26.89 16.33 -10.42
C ALA A 41 27.16 17.82 -10.24
N ASN A 42 27.06 18.60 -11.32
CA ASN A 42 27.25 20.05 -11.33
C ASN A 42 25.93 20.84 -11.12
N ARG A 43 24.81 20.17 -10.82
CA ARG A 43 23.51 20.79 -10.55
C ARG A 43 23.12 20.62 -9.09
N LEU A 44 22.66 21.70 -8.45
CA LEU A 44 22.19 21.66 -7.05
C LEU A 44 21.06 20.62 -6.84
N MET A 45 20.21 20.44 -7.85
CA MET A 45 19.08 19.50 -7.81
C MET A 45 19.41 18.11 -8.35
N GLY A 46 20.64 17.84 -8.77
CA GLY A 46 21.03 16.57 -9.37
C GLY A 46 20.18 16.21 -10.59
N ASP A 47 19.69 14.98 -10.63
CA ASP A 47 18.85 14.41 -11.69
C ASP A 47 17.35 14.75 -11.53
N VAL A 48 16.93 15.42 -10.44
CA VAL A 48 15.51 15.73 -10.19
C VAL A 48 14.90 16.57 -11.33
N LEU A 49 15.67 17.48 -11.91
CA LEU A 49 15.20 18.32 -13.02
C LEU A 49 14.95 17.53 -14.31
N ASP A 50 15.71 16.45 -14.53
CA ASP A 50 15.53 15.58 -15.70
C ASP A 50 14.41 14.56 -15.45
N LEU A 51 14.16 14.18 -14.19
CA LEU A 51 13.09 13.25 -13.80
C LEU A 51 11.69 13.84 -13.92
N VAL A 52 11.47 15.07 -13.44
CA VAL A 52 10.14 15.70 -13.40
C VAL A 52 9.40 15.71 -14.75
N PRO A 53 10.01 16.06 -15.90
CA PRO A 53 9.31 16.04 -17.17
C PRO A 53 8.91 14.62 -17.59
N VAL A 54 9.75 13.61 -17.33
CA VAL A 54 9.44 12.21 -17.66
C VAL A 54 8.29 11.71 -16.79
N ILE A 55 8.34 11.95 -15.47
CA ILE A 55 7.25 11.58 -14.55
C ILE A 55 5.92 12.21 -14.98
N LYS A 56 5.93 13.47 -15.44
CA LYS A 56 4.71 14.14 -15.92
C LYS A 56 4.19 13.56 -17.23
N ALA A 57 5.07 13.05 -18.09
CA ALA A 57 4.70 12.49 -19.38
C ALA A 57 4.19 11.05 -19.26
N THR A 58 4.86 10.22 -18.44
CA THR A 58 4.52 8.79 -18.27
C THR A 58 3.54 8.54 -17.13
N ASN A 59 3.43 9.48 -16.19
CA ASN A 59 2.74 9.29 -14.90
C ASN A 59 3.33 8.12 -14.07
N GLU A 60 4.58 7.73 -14.35
CA GLU A 60 5.26 6.61 -13.71
C GLU A 60 6.62 7.03 -13.18
N PHE A 61 6.80 6.95 -11.86
CA PHE A 61 8.06 7.30 -11.21
C PHE A 61 9.18 6.30 -11.54
N SER A 62 8.88 4.99 -11.54
CA SER A 62 9.88 3.93 -11.75
C SER A 62 10.52 4.01 -13.14
N ASP A 63 9.71 4.15 -14.18
CA ASP A 63 10.19 4.23 -15.57
C ASP A 63 11.08 5.47 -15.78
N ALA A 64 10.73 6.59 -15.16
CA ALA A 64 11.55 7.79 -15.18
C ALA A 64 12.95 7.60 -14.58
N LEU A 65 13.10 6.75 -13.55
CA LEU A 65 14.41 6.46 -12.95
C LEU A 65 15.31 5.75 -13.97
N PHE A 66 14.81 4.71 -14.63
CA PHE A 66 15.59 3.95 -15.62
C PHE A 66 15.91 4.79 -16.86
N THR A 67 14.91 5.52 -17.35
CA THR A 67 15.05 6.41 -18.52
C THR A 67 16.17 7.44 -18.32
N VAL A 68 16.22 8.11 -17.16
CA VAL A 68 17.20 9.19 -16.90
C VAL A 68 18.59 8.64 -16.52
N THR A 69 18.68 7.38 -16.07
CA THR A 69 19.93 6.79 -15.57
C THR A 69 20.49 5.71 -16.49
N THR A 70 20.17 4.44 -16.25
CA THR A 70 20.73 3.25 -16.91
C THR A 70 20.52 3.29 -18.42
N GLN A 71 19.30 3.60 -18.88
CA GLN A 71 18.97 3.64 -20.31
C GLN A 71 19.67 4.80 -21.03
N LYS A 72 19.71 5.99 -20.42
CA LYS A 72 20.41 7.16 -20.97
C LYS A 72 21.93 6.96 -21.03
N LEU A 73 22.51 6.33 -20.01
CA LEU A 73 23.95 6.07 -19.93
C LEU A 73 24.37 4.80 -20.69
N GLY A 74 23.41 3.97 -21.12
CA GLY A 74 23.68 2.69 -21.78
C GLY A 74 24.42 1.70 -20.88
N THR A 75 24.18 1.74 -19.56
CA THR A 75 24.88 0.89 -18.58
C THR A 75 23.88 0.19 -17.65
N PRO A 76 24.14 -1.06 -17.24
CA PRO A 76 23.23 -1.83 -16.39
C PRO A 76 23.23 -1.35 -14.93
N ILE A 77 24.19 -0.50 -14.54
CA ILE A 77 24.27 0.07 -13.20
C ILE A 77 24.62 1.55 -13.29
N ALA A 78 23.82 2.39 -12.63
CA ALA A 78 24.01 3.84 -12.65
C ALA A 78 23.58 4.48 -11.33
N GLN A 79 24.11 5.67 -11.03
CA GLN A 79 23.68 6.47 -9.90
C GLN A 79 22.72 7.56 -10.33
N LEU A 80 21.64 7.68 -9.57
CA LEU A 80 20.75 8.81 -9.58
C LEU A 80 21.15 9.79 -8.47
N LEU A 81 21.48 11.01 -8.86
CA LEU A 81 21.96 12.06 -8.00
C LEU A 81 20.81 12.91 -7.48
N PHE A 82 20.74 13.05 -6.16
CA PHE A 82 19.83 13.97 -5.47
C PHE A 82 20.63 15.17 -4.90
N PRO A 83 19.96 16.27 -4.52
CA PRO A 83 20.61 17.32 -3.73
C PRO A 83 21.36 16.72 -2.53
N GLY A 84 22.49 17.30 -2.14
CA GLY A 84 23.42 16.81 -1.12
C GLY A 84 22.85 16.61 0.30
N ILE A 85 21.55 16.83 0.49
CA ILE A 85 20.75 16.46 1.66
C ILE A 85 20.45 14.94 1.66
N ARG A 86 20.38 14.32 0.47
CA ARG A 86 20.04 12.92 0.27
C ARG A 86 21.19 12.19 -0.44
N LYS A 87 21.44 10.94 -0.02
CA LYS A 87 22.43 10.08 -0.68
C LYS A 87 21.99 9.71 -2.10
N PRO A 88 22.91 9.55 -3.06
CA PRO A 88 22.59 9.00 -4.36
C PRO A 88 21.89 7.65 -4.25
N LEU A 89 20.99 7.37 -5.19
CA LEU A 89 20.38 6.05 -5.34
C LEU A 89 21.13 5.28 -6.43
N ILE A 90 21.43 4.02 -6.19
CA ILE A 90 22.01 3.14 -7.21
C ILE A 90 20.86 2.40 -7.88
N ILE A 91 20.77 2.54 -9.19
CA ILE A 91 19.82 1.83 -10.04
C ILE A 91 20.57 0.68 -10.69
N LEU A 92 19.99 -0.52 -10.60
CA LEU A 92 20.50 -1.74 -11.20
C LEU A 92 19.43 -2.28 -12.15
N GLU A 93 19.80 -2.48 -13.40
CA GLU A 93 18.97 -2.98 -14.49
C GLU A 93 19.65 -4.22 -15.13
N ASP A 94 20.11 -5.14 -14.28
CA ASP A 94 20.61 -6.46 -14.69
C ASP A 94 19.81 -7.56 -13.97
N ALA A 95 19.07 -8.36 -14.74
CA ALA A 95 18.17 -9.36 -14.17
C ALA A 95 18.90 -10.47 -13.38
N ARG A 96 20.13 -10.83 -13.77
CA ARG A 96 20.89 -11.91 -13.11
C ARG A 96 21.42 -11.44 -11.76
N GLU A 97 21.96 -10.23 -11.71
CA GLU A 97 22.42 -9.62 -10.46
C GLU A 97 21.25 -9.35 -9.51
N ILE A 98 20.09 -8.91 -10.03
CA ILE A 98 18.88 -8.74 -9.22
C ILE A 98 18.42 -10.08 -8.63
N GLU A 99 18.40 -11.15 -9.41
CA GLU A 99 18.05 -12.49 -8.92
C GLU A 99 19.02 -12.97 -7.83
N ASP A 100 20.33 -12.84 -8.05
CA ASP A 100 21.35 -13.22 -7.08
C ASP A 100 21.21 -12.44 -5.77
N MET A 101 20.94 -11.12 -5.86
CA MET A 101 20.67 -10.26 -4.72
C MET A 101 19.45 -10.71 -3.91
N LEU A 102 18.34 -11.03 -4.59
CA LEU A 102 17.08 -11.37 -3.94
C LEU A 102 17.08 -12.80 -3.36
N VAL A 103 17.73 -13.75 -4.03
CA VAL A 103 17.69 -15.17 -3.65
C VAL A 103 18.85 -15.55 -2.74
N ARG A 104 20.08 -15.13 -3.06
CA ARG A 104 21.30 -15.60 -2.40
C ARG A 104 21.86 -14.60 -1.38
N ARG A 105 21.73 -13.30 -1.66
CA ARG A 105 22.29 -12.21 -0.83
C ARG A 105 21.22 -11.43 -0.05
N ASN A 106 20.08 -12.06 0.23
CA ASN A 106 18.94 -11.45 0.94
C ASN A 106 19.24 -10.97 2.38
N LYS A 107 20.41 -11.32 2.94
CA LYS A 107 20.89 -10.83 4.25
C LYS A 107 21.72 -9.56 4.13
N GLU A 108 22.23 -9.23 2.95
CA GLU A 108 23.05 -8.04 2.70
C GLU A 108 22.18 -6.81 2.45
N PHE A 109 21.01 -7.01 1.87
CA PHE A 109 20.07 -5.95 1.50
C PHE A 109 18.77 -6.09 2.29
N ASP A 110 18.31 -4.98 2.85
CA ASP A 110 16.95 -4.84 3.35
C ASP A 110 16.15 -3.92 2.42
N LYS A 111 14.85 -3.78 2.69
CA LYS A 111 13.97 -2.89 1.92
C LYS A 111 14.54 -1.48 1.83
N ALA A 112 14.41 -0.89 0.64
CA ALA A 112 14.82 0.49 0.43
C ALA A 112 13.98 1.44 1.31
N PRO A 113 14.60 2.40 2.02
CA PRO A 113 13.86 3.41 2.79
C PRO A 113 12.81 4.17 1.97
N MET A 114 13.07 4.36 0.67
CA MET A 114 12.12 4.98 -0.26
C MET A 114 10.82 4.19 -0.39
N ALA A 115 10.88 2.86 -0.47
CA ALA A 115 9.69 2.02 -0.56
C ALA A 115 8.86 2.07 0.73
N LEU A 116 9.54 2.10 1.89
CA LEU A 116 8.87 2.25 3.18
C LEU A 116 8.20 3.61 3.33
N ASP A 117 8.83 4.68 2.85
CA ASP A 117 8.34 6.05 2.95
C ASP A 117 7.00 6.29 2.24
N ILE A 118 6.61 5.40 1.30
CA ILE A 118 5.31 5.44 0.62
C ILE A 118 4.17 5.00 1.57
N PHE A 119 4.39 3.95 2.36
CA PHE A 119 3.33 3.35 3.19
C PHE A 119 3.42 3.75 4.66
N ARG A 120 4.64 3.91 5.20
CA ARG A 120 4.89 4.13 6.62
C ARG A 120 4.17 5.34 7.25
N PRO A 121 3.98 6.47 6.55
CA PRO A 121 3.22 7.58 7.13
C PRO A 121 1.74 7.24 7.39
N MET A 122 1.15 6.34 6.60
CA MET A 122 -0.27 5.95 6.70
C MET A 122 -0.47 4.67 7.51
N PHE A 123 0.37 3.66 7.28
CA PHE A 123 0.28 2.32 7.86
C PHE A 123 1.61 1.94 8.53
N PRO A 124 1.99 2.59 9.64
CA PRO A 124 3.32 2.44 10.22
C PRO A 124 3.63 1.03 10.73
N ARG A 125 2.62 0.21 11.04
CA ARG A 125 2.77 -1.17 11.56
C ARG A 125 2.44 -2.24 10.53
N ALA A 126 2.13 -1.87 9.29
CA ALA A 126 1.97 -2.84 8.21
C ALA A 126 3.32 -3.48 7.87
N SER A 127 3.30 -4.73 7.44
CA SER A 127 4.49 -5.47 7.05
C SER A 127 5.24 -4.78 5.91
N LEU A 128 4.54 -4.11 4.98
CA LEU A 128 5.14 -3.35 3.89
C LEU A 128 5.94 -2.12 4.37
N ALA A 129 5.54 -1.51 5.48
CA ALA A 129 6.12 -0.27 6.01
C ALA A 129 7.30 -0.48 6.99
N GLN A 130 7.67 -1.73 7.25
CA GLN A 130 8.70 -2.10 8.23
C GLN A 130 9.96 -2.68 7.56
N PHE A 131 11.11 -2.35 8.15
CA PHE A 131 12.39 -3.02 7.90
C PHE A 131 12.38 -4.44 8.48
N THR A 132 13.35 -5.26 8.09
CA THR A 132 13.45 -6.65 8.52
C THR A 132 13.93 -6.75 9.96
N THR A 133 12.99 -6.69 10.91
CA THR A 133 13.24 -6.88 12.35
C THR A 133 12.67 -8.21 12.85
N PRO A 134 13.08 -8.70 14.04
CA PRO A 134 12.47 -9.90 14.66
C PRO A 134 10.94 -9.78 14.82
N GLU A 135 10.44 -8.58 15.11
CA GLU A 135 9.01 -8.30 15.24
C GLU A 135 8.30 -8.49 13.89
N LEU A 136 8.87 -7.95 12.79
CA LEU A 136 8.32 -8.18 11.46
C LEU A 136 8.33 -9.67 11.08
N ARG A 137 9.38 -10.42 11.46
CA ARG A 137 9.43 -11.87 11.22
C ARG A 137 8.32 -12.60 11.98
N ALA A 138 8.03 -12.20 13.22
CA ALA A 138 6.92 -12.77 13.98
C ALA A 138 5.55 -12.43 13.34
N GLN A 139 5.35 -11.17 12.93
CA GLN A 139 4.15 -10.73 12.21
C GLN A 139 3.97 -11.53 10.90
N LYS A 140 5.01 -11.68 10.09
CA LYS A 140 4.94 -12.49 8.86
C LYS A 140 4.61 -13.95 9.14
N ARG A 141 5.15 -14.55 10.21
CA ARG A 141 4.81 -15.94 10.60
C ARG A 141 3.35 -16.08 11.00
N LEU A 142 2.78 -15.07 11.65
CA LEU A 142 1.37 -15.06 12.03
C LEU A 142 0.44 -15.14 10.81
N TRP A 143 0.77 -14.38 9.76
CA TRP A 143 0.00 -14.29 8.51
C TRP A 143 0.43 -15.28 7.41
N ALA A 144 1.53 -16.01 7.59
CA ALA A 144 2.13 -16.82 6.54
C ALA A 144 1.16 -17.84 5.92
N ASP A 145 0.31 -18.45 6.76
CA ASP A 145 -0.57 -19.53 6.32
C ASP A 145 -1.80 -19.04 5.55
N VAL A 146 -2.08 -17.74 5.57
CA VAL A 146 -3.09 -17.11 4.70
C VAL A 146 -2.72 -17.22 3.22
N MET A 147 -1.43 -17.38 2.91
CA MET A 147 -0.95 -17.62 1.55
C MET A 147 -0.61 -19.09 1.28
N SER A 148 -0.93 -20.00 2.22
CA SER A 148 -0.69 -21.43 2.02
C SER A 148 -1.61 -21.98 0.92
N PRO A 149 -1.16 -22.96 0.12
CA PRO A 149 -2.02 -23.58 -0.90
C PRO A 149 -3.32 -24.17 -0.33
N GLU A 150 -3.25 -24.69 0.90
CA GLU A 150 -4.41 -25.26 1.57
C GLU A 150 -5.45 -24.20 1.94
N PHE A 151 -5.02 -23.10 2.57
CA PHE A 151 -5.90 -21.98 2.91
C PHE A 151 -6.49 -21.36 1.63
N LEU A 152 -5.67 -21.11 0.61
CA LEU A 152 -6.14 -20.55 -0.65
C LEU A 152 -7.19 -21.44 -1.32
N ARG A 153 -7.01 -22.77 -1.29
CA ARG A 153 -7.98 -23.71 -1.86
C ARG A 153 -9.28 -23.78 -1.05
N LYS A 154 -9.20 -23.77 0.29
CA LYS A 154 -10.35 -23.95 1.17
C LYS A 154 -11.17 -22.67 1.35
N VAL A 155 -10.51 -21.51 1.40
CA VAL A 155 -11.11 -20.23 1.80
C VAL A 155 -11.16 -19.27 0.62
N ALA A 156 -10.01 -18.94 0.02
CA ALA A 156 -9.97 -17.90 -1.01
C ALA A 156 -10.66 -18.33 -2.31
N ALA A 157 -10.42 -19.56 -2.80
CA ALA A 157 -10.92 -20.03 -4.08
C ALA A 157 -12.45 -20.11 -4.16
N PRO A 158 -13.19 -20.63 -3.17
CA PRO A 158 -14.66 -20.59 -3.19
C PRO A 158 -15.22 -19.17 -3.21
N ASN A 159 -14.65 -18.26 -2.41
CA ASN A 159 -15.09 -16.86 -2.36
C ASN A 159 -14.84 -16.14 -3.70
N ILE A 160 -13.65 -16.31 -4.29
CA ILE A 160 -13.33 -15.76 -5.62
C ILE A 160 -14.25 -16.35 -6.69
N HIS A 161 -14.54 -17.65 -6.63
CA HIS A 161 -15.45 -18.30 -7.57
C HIS A 161 -16.86 -17.70 -7.47
N GLN A 162 -17.39 -17.53 -6.24
CA GLN A 162 -18.69 -16.90 -6.02
C GLN A 162 -18.73 -15.47 -6.57
N SER A 163 -17.79 -14.60 -6.20
CA SER A 163 -17.73 -13.22 -6.71
C SER A 163 -17.59 -13.16 -8.24
N THR A 164 -16.88 -14.13 -8.83
CA THR A 164 -16.77 -14.25 -10.30
C THR A 164 -18.10 -14.65 -10.94
N CYS A 165 -18.84 -15.59 -10.34
CA CYS A 165 -20.18 -15.95 -10.81
C CYS A 165 -21.15 -14.75 -10.77
N GLU A 166 -21.13 -13.98 -9.69
CA GLU A 166 -21.93 -12.75 -9.55
C GLU A 166 -21.54 -11.70 -10.61
N LEU A 167 -20.24 -11.50 -10.85
CA LEU A 167 -19.77 -10.61 -11.92
C LEU A 167 -20.27 -11.05 -13.30
N LEU A 168 -20.24 -12.35 -13.60
CA LEU A 168 -20.74 -12.89 -14.86
C LEU A 168 -22.26 -12.71 -14.99
N GLU A 169 -23.00 -12.85 -13.90
CA GLU A 169 -24.44 -12.55 -13.86
C GLU A 169 -24.70 -11.06 -14.14
N LEU A 170 -23.95 -10.16 -13.50
CA LEU A 170 -24.02 -8.73 -13.73
C LEU A 170 -23.79 -8.39 -15.21
N TRP A 171 -22.78 -8.98 -15.84
CA TRP A 171 -22.49 -8.76 -17.27
C TRP A 171 -23.55 -9.35 -18.19
N ARG A 172 -24.11 -10.52 -17.86
CA ARG A 172 -25.26 -11.07 -18.61
C ARG A 172 -26.46 -10.14 -18.55
N LEU A 173 -26.74 -9.55 -17.38
CA LEU A 173 -27.80 -8.56 -17.24
C LEU A 173 -27.49 -7.30 -18.06
N LYS A 174 -26.32 -6.70 -17.90
CA LYS A 174 -25.91 -5.49 -18.65
C LYS A 174 -25.95 -5.67 -20.17
N SER A 175 -25.40 -6.78 -20.66
CA SER A 175 -25.36 -7.08 -22.11
C SER A 175 -26.72 -7.42 -22.70
N SER A 176 -27.60 -8.08 -21.95
CA SER A 176 -28.94 -8.41 -22.44
C SER A 176 -29.90 -7.22 -22.43
N THR A 177 -29.59 -6.15 -21.70
CA THR A 177 -30.53 -5.07 -21.41
C THR A 177 -29.99 -3.66 -21.69
N THR A 178 -29.22 -3.10 -20.76
CA THR A 178 -28.76 -1.70 -20.81
C THR A 178 -27.87 -1.41 -22.02
N TYR A 179 -27.06 -2.38 -22.43
CA TYR A 179 -26.05 -2.24 -23.48
C TYR A 179 -26.24 -3.28 -24.58
N LYS A 180 -27.49 -3.57 -24.93
CA LYS A 180 -27.78 -4.51 -26.02
C LYS A 180 -27.08 -4.06 -27.30
N ASP A 181 -26.27 -4.95 -27.87
CA ASP A 181 -25.46 -4.70 -29.07
C ASP A 181 -24.49 -3.50 -28.95
N GLN A 182 -24.14 -3.09 -27.73
CA GLN A 182 -23.22 -1.98 -27.46
C GLN A 182 -22.07 -2.41 -26.53
N PRO A 183 -20.85 -1.91 -26.74
CA PRO A 183 -19.77 -2.09 -25.78
C PRO A 183 -20.06 -1.30 -24.50
N PHE A 184 -19.65 -1.85 -23.35
CA PHE A 184 -19.75 -1.18 -22.05
C PHE A 184 -18.46 -1.33 -21.25
N ASN A 185 -18.22 -0.38 -20.34
CA ASN A 185 -17.04 -0.40 -19.49
C ASN A 185 -17.22 -1.40 -18.34
N VAL A 186 -16.25 -2.28 -18.15
CA VAL A 186 -16.23 -3.32 -17.11
C VAL A 186 -15.25 -3.02 -15.96
N LEU A 187 -14.48 -1.93 -16.04
CA LEU A 187 -13.43 -1.63 -15.07
C LEU A 187 -13.98 -1.48 -13.64
N ASP A 188 -15.11 -0.80 -13.48
CA ASP A 188 -15.70 -0.62 -12.15
C ASP A 188 -16.38 -1.90 -11.64
N ASP A 189 -16.84 -2.76 -12.54
CA ASP A 189 -17.39 -4.08 -12.21
C ASP A 189 -16.29 -4.99 -11.67
N PHE A 190 -15.11 -4.96 -12.29
CA PHE A 190 -13.93 -5.65 -11.79
C PHE A 190 -13.50 -5.14 -10.41
N LYS A 191 -13.50 -3.81 -10.19
CA LYS A 191 -13.18 -3.25 -8.86
C LYS A 191 -14.18 -3.70 -7.80
N ASN A 192 -15.47 -3.74 -8.13
CA ASN A 192 -16.53 -4.23 -7.23
C ASN A 192 -16.32 -5.69 -6.87
N ALA A 193 -16.22 -6.56 -7.88
CA ALA A 193 -16.05 -7.99 -7.66
C ALA A 193 -14.75 -8.34 -6.94
N ALA A 194 -13.65 -7.62 -7.25
CA ALA A 194 -12.38 -7.80 -6.54
C ALA A 194 -12.47 -7.34 -5.08
N LEU A 195 -13.13 -6.21 -4.81
CA LEU A 195 -13.37 -5.76 -3.44
C LEU A 195 -14.21 -6.77 -2.67
N ASP A 196 -15.29 -7.27 -3.28
CA ASP A 196 -16.16 -8.28 -2.66
C ASP A 196 -15.37 -9.54 -2.31
N ALA A 197 -14.58 -10.06 -3.26
CA ALA A 197 -13.76 -11.25 -3.05
C ALA A 197 -12.68 -11.05 -1.97
N ILE A 198 -11.94 -9.94 -2.02
CA ILE A 198 -10.85 -9.64 -1.07
C ILE A 198 -11.43 -9.41 0.33
N TRP A 199 -12.51 -8.63 0.45
CA TRP A 199 -13.11 -8.34 1.74
C TRP A 199 -13.68 -9.60 2.40
N VAL A 200 -14.35 -10.48 1.64
CA VAL A 200 -14.79 -11.78 2.17
C VAL A 200 -13.60 -12.65 2.56
N ALA A 201 -12.56 -12.74 1.72
CA ALA A 201 -11.38 -13.54 2.03
C ALA A 201 -10.59 -13.03 3.25
N VAL A 202 -10.55 -11.71 3.48
CA VAL A 202 -9.79 -11.10 4.58
C VAL A 202 -10.62 -11.01 5.86
N VAL A 203 -11.88 -10.57 5.77
CA VAL A 203 -12.75 -10.20 6.91
C VAL A 203 -13.88 -11.23 7.14
N GLY A 204 -14.28 -12.01 6.14
CA GLY A 204 -15.31 -13.05 6.28
C GLY A 204 -16.75 -12.54 6.31
N GLU A 205 -16.98 -11.25 6.07
CA GLU A 205 -18.32 -10.68 5.88
C GLU A 205 -18.52 -10.31 4.40
N GLU A 206 -19.74 -10.39 3.89
CA GLU A 206 -20.05 -10.01 2.51
C GLU A 206 -20.31 -8.50 2.41
N PRO A 207 -19.52 -7.74 1.62
CA PRO A 207 -19.72 -6.30 1.47
C PRO A 207 -20.86 -5.96 0.47
N GLY A 208 -21.21 -6.89 -0.43
CA GLY A 208 -22.43 -6.89 -1.23
C GLY A 208 -22.50 -5.88 -2.38
N THR A 209 -21.36 -5.39 -2.90
CA THR A 209 -21.39 -4.35 -3.95
C THR A 209 -21.94 -4.86 -5.28
N THR A 210 -21.48 -6.04 -5.72
CA THR A 210 -21.88 -6.65 -6.99
C THR A 210 -23.35 -7.08 -6.94
N GLN A 211 -23.78 -7.72 -5.86
CA GLN A 211 -25.18 -8.11 -5.65
C GLN A 211 -26.13 -6.92 -5.62
N TYR A 212 -25.73 -5.79 -5.03
CA TYR A 212 -26.53 -4.57 -5.05
C TYR A 212 -26.72 -4.03 -6.47
N GLU A 213 -25.68 -4.07 -7.31
CA GLU A 213 -25.80 -3.67 -8.72
C GLU A 213 -26.70 -4.62 -9.53
N ILE A 214 -26.60 -5.93 -9.29
CA ILE A 214 -27.49 -6.94 -9.88
C ILE A 214 -28.96 -6.64 -9.51
N LYS A 215 -29.25 -6.49 -8.22
CA LYS A 215 -30.61 -6.19 -7.73
C LYS A 215 -31.13 -4.87 -8.29
N ARG A 216 -30.27 -3.84 -8.37
CA ARG A 216 -30.63 -2.55 -8.94
C ARG A 216 -31.03 -2.70 -10.42
N LEU A 217 -30.25 -3.41 -11.22
CA LEU A 217 -30.57 -3.64 -12.63
C LEU A 217 -31.84 -4.50 -12.79
N GLN A 218 -31.99 -5.57 -12.01
CA GLN A 218 -33.20 -6.39 -12.02
C GLN A 218 -34.46 -5.58 -11.68
N ASN A 219 -34.39 -4.67 -10.71
CA ASN A 219 -35.51 -3.79 -10.38
C ASN A 219 -35.84 -2.79 -11.49
N GLN A 220 -34.81 -2.23 -12.16
CA GLN A 220 -35.01 -1.39 -13.33
C GLN A 220 -35.72 -2.17 -14.46
N LEU A 221 -35.38 -3.44 -14.64
CA LEU A 221 -36.02 -4.32 -15.64
C LEU A 221 -37.46 -4.66 -15.30
N ALA A 222 -37.79 -4.77 -14.01
CA ALA A 222 -39.17 -4.99 -13.55
C ALA A 222 -40.07 -3.74 -13.73
N GLY A 223 -39.55 -2.64 -14.29
CA GLY A 223 -40.30 -1.39 -14.48
C GLY A 223 -40.42 -0.53 -13.21
N ASN A 224 -39.72 -0.90 -12.14
CA ASN A 224 -39.74 -0.16 -10.87
C ASN A 224 -38.67 0.95 -10.90
N ASN A 225 -39.10 2.18 -11.19
CA ASN A 225 -38.21 3.36 -11.24
C ASN A 225 -37.68 3.81 -9.86
N THR A 226 -38.17 3.23 -8.76
CA THR A 226 -37.74 3.55 -7.39
C THR A 226 -37.05 2.36 -6.75
N PHE A 227 -35.76 2.20 -7.01
CA PHE A 227 -34.91 1.31 -6.21
C PHE A 227 -34.62 2.01 -4.87
N ARG A 228 -35.23 1.52 -3.78
CA ARG A 228 -35.18 2.10 -2.42
C ARG A 228 -34.39 1.23 -1.44
N GLU A 229 -33.38 0.50 -1.90
CA GLU A 229 -32.45 -0.16 -0.98
C GLU A 229 -31.31 0.79 -0.63
N ASP A 230 -31.02 0.90 0.67
CA ASP A 230 -29.85 1.61 1.16
C ASP A 230 -28.58 0.98 0.57
N PRO A 231 -27.59 1.80 0.15
CA PRO A 231 -26.34 1.28 -0.36
C PRO A 231 -25.67 0.35 0.65
N PRO A 232 -25.11 -0.79 0.20
CA PRO A 232 -24.50 -1.75 1.10
C PRO A 232 -23.21 -1.16 1.68
N ILE A 233 -22.72 -1.74 2.78
CA ILE A 233 -21.46 -1.33 3.43
C ILE A 233 -20.31 -1.31 2.42
N GLY A 234 -20.29 -2.28 1.49
CA GLY A 234 -19.31 -2.35 0.42
C GLY A 234 -19.24 -1.11 -0.45
N SER A 235 -20.35 -0.38 -0.68
CA SER A 235 -20.35 0.84 -1.49
C SER A 235 -19.52 1.95 -0.83
N PHE A 236 -19.64 2.07 0.49
CA PHE A 236 -18.85 3.00 1.29
C PHE A 236 -17.39 2.55 1.36
N LEU A 237 -17.14 1.26 1.53
CA LEU A 237 -15.78 0.69 1.55
C LEU A 237 -15.07 0.88 0.20
N LYS A 238 -15.78 0.70 -0.93
CA LYS A 238 -15.26 0.97 -2.27
C LYS A 238 -14.77 2.41 -2.39
N GLU A 239 -15.57 3.37 -1.96
CA GLU A 239 -15.19 4.78 -1.99
C GLU A 239 -13.93 5.04 -1.14
N GLN A 240 -13.84 4.41 0.03
CA GLN A 240 -12.70 4.52 0.93
C GLN A 240 -11.43 3.91 0.34
N VAL A 241 -11.51 2.69 -0.21
CA VAL A 241 -10.39 1.99 -0.86
C VAL A 241 -9.94 2.75 -2.11
N ALA A 242 -10.87 3.21 -2.95
CA ALA A 242 -10.54 4.02 -4.13
C ALA A 242 -9.83 5.32 -3.75
N TYR A 243 -10.31 6.02 -2.71
CA TYR A 243 -9.67 7.23 -2.19
C TYR A 243 -8.22 6.95 -1.76
N ILE A 244 -7.98 5.92 -0.96
CA ILE A 244 -6.63 5.66 -0.45
C ILE A 244 -5.68 5.18 -1.55
N SER A 245 -6.12 4.30 -2.46
CA SER A 245 -5.29 3.82 -3.57
C SER A 245 -4.89 4.94 -4.52
N THR A 246 -5.84 5.81 -4.89
CA THR A 246 -5.55 6.98 -5.74
C THR A 246 -4.64 7.99 -5.05
N THR A 247 -4.84 8.19 -3.74
CA THR A 247 -4.00 9.08 -2.92
C THR A 247 -2.58 8.57 -2.79
N ILE A 248 -2.39 7.26 -2.57
CA ILE A 248 -1.06 6.64 -2.52
C ILE A 248 -0.36 6.79 -3.87
N ALA A 249 -1.03 6.44 -4.98
CA ALA A 249 -0.45 6.56 -6.32
C ALA A 249 -0.05 8.02 -6.64
N ARG A 250 -0.94 8.98 -6.37
CA ARG A 250 -0.68 10.41 -6.58
C ARG A 250 0.50 10.89 -5.76
N ASN A 251 0.56 10.53 -4.48
CA ASN A 251 1.60 11.00 -3.57
C ASN A 251 2.95 10.30 -3.83
N ALA A 252 2.94 9.06 -4.34
CA ALA A 252 4.14 8.34 -4.76
C ALA A 252 4.86 9.03 -5.93
N ASN A 253 4.13 9.68 -6.83
CA ASN A 253 4.68 10.46 -7.94
C ASN A 253 5.18 11.87 -7.54
N SER A 254 5.11 12.23 -6.25
CA SER A 254 5.62 13.52 -5.77
C SER A 254 7.15 13.51 -5.56
N PRO A 255 7.84 14.67 -5.61
CA PRO A 255 9.29 14.74 -5.36
C PRO A 255 9.70 14.26 -3.97
N SER A 256 8.77 14.26 -3.00
CA SER A 256 8.98 13.73 -1.65
C SER A 256 7.74 12.94 -1.20
N PRO A 257 7.67 11.64 -1.55
CA PRO A 257 6.52 10.80 -1.22
C PRO A 257 6.22 10.78 0.27
N LYS A 258 7.27 10.68 1.10
CA LYS A 258 7.15 10.70 2.57
C LYS A 258 6.38 11.91 3.09
N LEU A 259 6.72 13.10 2.59
CA LEU A 259 6.11 14.35 3.05
C LEU A 259 4.69 14.47 2.52
N ALA A 260 4.45 14.14 1.25
CA ALA A 260 3.12 14.16 0.65
C ALA A 260 2.16 13.22 1.42
N GLN A 261 2.59 11.99 1.70
CA GLN A 261 1.83 11.03 2.48
C GLN A 261 1.60 11.48 3.92
N LYS A 262 2.63 12.05 4.56
CA LYS A 262 2.50 12.58 5.94
C LYS A 262 1.52 13.76 6.00
N LEU A 263 1.55 14.66 5.02
CA LEU A 263 0.59 15.77 4.96
C LEU A 263 -0.84 15.27 4.78
N GLU A 264 -1.04 14.26 3.95
CA GLU A 264 -2.35 13.64 3.75
C GLU A 264 -2.93 13.09 5.06
N THR A 265 -2.08 12.52 5.94
CA THR A 265 -2.54 11.95 7.22
C THR A 265 -3.16 12.98 8.17
N TYR A 266 -2.84 14.27 7.99
CA TYR A 266 -3.44 15.34 8.77
C TYR A 266 -4.81 15.79 8.25
N THR A 267 -5.20 15.38 7.05
CA THR A 267 -6.46 15.80 6.43
C THR A 267 -7.68 15.17 7.13
N PRO A 268 -8.82 15.87 7.20
CA PRO A 268 -10.06 15.27 7.71
C PRO A 268 -10.54 14.06 6.89
N ARG A 269 -10.29 14.06 5.56
CA ARG A 269 -10.68 12.95 4.67
C ARG A 269 -9.96 11.66 5.04
N TYR A 270 -8.66 11.74 5.33
CA TYR A 270 -7.88 10.60 5.81
C TYR A 270 -8.35 10.10 7.18
N ARG A 271 -8.62 11.01 8.12
CA ARG A 271 -9.12 10.63 9.45
C ARG A 271 -10.46 9.91 9.36
N ARG A 272 -11.39 10.39 8.51
CA ARG A 272 -12.68 9.74 8.25
C ARG A 272 -12.48 8.35 7.64
N PHE A 273 -11.63 8.24 6.62
CA PHE A 273 -11.27 6.96 6.01
C PHE A 273 -10.80 5.97 7.09
N ARG A 274 -9.81 6.37 7.89
CA ARG A 274 -9.21 5.54 8.94
C ARG A 274 -10.25 5.13 9.98
N SER A 275 -11.06 6.07 10.48
CA SER A 275 -12.09 5.76 11.48
C SER A 275 -13.17 4.81 10.95
N THR A 276 -13.62 5.00 9.71
CA THR A 276 -14.69 4.18 9.12
C THR A 276 -14.21 2.76 8.88
N VAL A 277 -13.11 2.58 8.15
CA VAL A 277 -12.67 1.22 7.79
C VAL A 277 -12.13 0.47 9.01
N SER A 278 -11.39 1.13 9.92
CA SER A 278 -10.99 0.50 11.19
C SER A 278 -12.20 0.17 12.06
N GLY A 279 -13.28 0.95 12.02
CA GLY A 279 -14.52 0.68 12.74
C GLY A 279 -15.18 -0.61 12.27
N GLU A 280 -15.30 -0.79 10.95
CA GLU A 280 -15.85 -2.00 10.33
C GLU A 280 -14.99 -3.23 10.64
N MET A 281 -13.66 -3.13 10.49
CA MET A 281 -12.74 -4.20 10.87
C MET A 281 -12.88 -4.57 12.35
N ARG A 282 -12.84 -3.59 13.27
CA ARG A 282 -12.99 -3.85 14.70
C ARG A 282 -14.32 -4.52 15.04
N ARG A 283 -15.40 -4.14 14.36
CA ARG A 283 -16.71 -4.79 14.52
C ARG A 283 -16.65 -6.26 14.12
N ALA A 284 -16.11 -6.56 12.93
CA ALA A 284 -15.98 -7.92 12.44
C ALA A 284 -15.06 -8.76 13.34
N MET A 285 -13.91 -8.21 13.75
CA MET A 285 -12.98 -8.84 14.69
C MET A 285 -13.67 -9.18 16.02
N LYS A 286 -14.46 -8.25 16.59
CA LYS A 286 -15.16 -8.49 17.85
C LYS A 286 -16.11 -9.68 17.75
N LYS A 287 -16.92 -9.76 16.69
CA LYS A 287 -17.82 -10.89 16.43
C LYS A 287 -17.04 -12.21 16.29
N ALA A 288 -15.93 -12.20 15.56
CA ALA A 288 -15.10 -13.38 15.36
C ALA A 288 -14.46 -13.85 16.68
N VAL A 289 -13.94 -12.94 17.50
CA VAL A 289 -13.38 -13.25 18.82
C VAL A 289 -14.43 -13.86 19.74
N GLU A 290 -15.63 -13.28 19.81
CA GLU A 290 -16.75 -13.81 20.61
C GLU A 290 -17.09 -15.25 20.18
N ARG A 291 -17.11 -15.52 18.88
CA ARG A 291 -17.30 -16.86 18.31
C ARG A 291 -16.19 -17.84 18.72
N TYR A 292 -14.92 -17.45 18.75
CA TYR A 292 -13.82 -18.34 19.15
C TYR A 292 -13.68 -18.53 20.66
N GLN A 293 -14.06 -17.52 21.44
CA GLN A 293 -14.04 -17.61 22.89
C GLN A 293 -15.03 -18.64 23.41
N SER A 294 -16.21 -18.77 22.77
CA SER A 294 -17.23 -19.75 23.14
C SER A 294 -16.89 -21.20 22.80
N LEU A 295 -15.90 -21.44 21.91
CA LEU A 295 -15.50 -22.79 21.50
C LEU A 295 -14.53 -23.45 22.49
N GLU A 296 -14.59 -24.77 22.62
CA GLU A 296 -13.61 -25.55 23.40
C GLU A 296 -12.25 -25.64 22.69
N VAL A 297 -11.19 -25.96 23.43
CA VAL A 297 -9.82 -26.04 22.89
C VAL A 297 -9.72 -27.06 21.75
N GLY A 298 -10.40 -28.21 21.87
CA GLY A 298 -10.39 -29.24 20.82
C GLY A 298 -11.04 -28.78 19.52
N SER A 299 -12.09 -27.95 19.59
CA SER A 299 -12.71 -27.38 18.38
C SER A 299 -11.84 -26.29 17.75
N LEU A 300 -11.08 -25.53 18.54
CA LEU A 300 -10.18 -24.48 18.03
C LEU A 300 -8.95 -25.03 17.28
N GLU A 301 -8.64 -26.32 17.45
CA GLU A 301 -7.59 -27.01 16.68
C GLU A 301 -8.06 -27.41 15.29
N ASP A 302 -9.37 -27.38 15.02
CA ASP A 302 -9.90 -27.62 13.68
C ASP A 302 -9.77 -26.38 12.80
N ASP A 303 -8.85 -26.44 11.84
CA ASP A 303 -8.62 -25.39 10.84
C ASP A 303 -9.81 -25.23 9.88
N ALA A 304 -10.77 -26.17 9.85
CA ALA A 304 -11.97 -26.06 9.00
C ALA A 304 -12.94 -24.94 9.43
N ILE A 305 -12.75 -24.37 10.63
CA ILE A 305 -13.58 -23.28 11.16
C ILE A 305 -13.17 -21.93 10.53
N ASP A 306 -11.97 -21.84 9.94
CA ASP A 306 -11.46 -20.60 9.38
C ASP A 306 -12.20 -20.24 8.09
N THR A 307 -13.00 -19.17 8.13
CA THR A 307 -13.75 -18.68 6.95
C THR A 307 -13.05 -17.54 6.23
N CYS A 308 -12.02 -16.95 6.85
CA CYS A 308 -11.26 -15.83 6.30
C CYS A 308 -9.85 -15.72 6.92
N ALA A 309 -9.03 -14.80 6.42
CA ALA A 309 -7.67 -14.58 6.90
C ALA A 309 -7.63 -14.09 8.35
N MET A 310 -8.55 -13.18 8.70
CA MET A 310 -8.73 -12.68 10.06
C MET A 310 -9.05 -13.83 11.02
N ASP A 311 -9.90 -14.77 10.62
CA ASP A 311 -10.28 -15.93 11.42
C ASP A 311 -9.08 -16.80 11.80
N LEU A 312 -8.25 -17.14 10.80
CA LEU A 312 -7.03 -17.93 11.02
C LEU A 312 -6.12 -17.28 12.07
N VAL A 313 -5.93 -15.96 11.99
CA VAL A 313 -5.07 -15.23 12.93
C VAL A 313 -5.69 -15.15 14.32
N LEU A 314 -6.98 -14.78 14.41
CA LEU A 314 -7.69 -14.64 15.68
C LEU A 314 -7.81 -15.99 16.41
N ARG A 315 -8.16 -17.06 15.69
CA ARG A 315 -8.24 -18.42 16.23
C ARG A 315 -6.91 -18.85 16.83
N ARG A 316 -5.80 -18.63 16.14
CA ARG A 316 -4.45 -18.93 16.66
C ARG A 316 -4.12 -18.17 17.92
N GLN A 317 -4.42 -16.87 17.97
CA GLN A 317 -4.20 -16.05 19.16
C GLN A 317 -5.04 -16.54 20.35
N VAL A 318 -6.32 -16.84 20.13
CA VAL A 318 -7.22 -17.38 21.16
C VAL A 318 -6.79 -18.77 21.63
N LEU A 319 -6.38 -19.65 20.71
CA LEU A 319 -5.88 -20.99 21.01
C LEU A 319 -4.60 -20.92 21.85
N GLN A 320 -3.64 -20.07 21.48
CA GLN A 320 -2.41 -19.85 22.24
C GLN A 320 -2.70 -19.31 23.64
N ALA A 321 -3.60 -18.35 23.77
CA ALA A 321 -4.01 -17.79 25.05
C ALA A 321 -4.66 -18.86 25.95
N LYS A 322 -5.58 -19.67 25.40
CA LYS A 322 -6.22 -20.79 26.12
C LYS A 322 -5.20 -21.85 26.55
N LYS A 323 -4.27 -22.24 25.68
CA LYS A 323 -3.19 -23.20 26.03
C LYS A 323 -2.25 -22.66 27.10
N ALA A 324 -1.99 -21.35 27.11
CA ALA A 324 -1.17 -20.70 28.13
C ALA A 324 -1.92 -20.40 29.44
N GLY A 325 -3.25 -20.57 29.49
CA GLY A 325 -4.08 -20.20 30.64
C GLY A 325 -4.17 -18.69 30.87
N VAL A 326 -3.91 -17.87 29.85
CA VAL A 326 -3.94 -16.40 29.93
C VAL A 326 -5.13 -15.86 29.14
N ALA A 327 -5.70 -14.73 29.57
CA ALA A 327 -6.74 -14.06 28.80
C ALA A 327 -6.17 -13.57 27.44
N PRO A 328 -6.87 -13.79 26.30
CA PRO A 328 -6.40 -13.32 25.01
C PRO A 328 -6.30 -11.80 24.97
N SER A 329 -5.23 -11.29 24.35
CA SER A 329 -5.08 -9.85 24.10
C SER A 329 -6.22 -9.36 23.22
N ASP A 330 -6.74 -8.16 23.50
CA ASP A 330 -7.81 -7.53 22.72
C ASP A 330 -7.31 -7.18 21.30
N PRO A 331 -7.70 -7.93 20.26
CA PRO A 331 -7.15 -7.76 18.93
C PRO A 331 -7.74 -6.52 18.24
N THR A 332 -8.84 -5.96 18.74
CA THR A 332 -9.43 -4.73 18.19
C THR A 332 -8.57 -3.49 18.44
N LYS A 333 -7.65 -3.58 19.42
CA LYS A 333 -6.67 -2.55 19.77
C LYS A 333 -5.30 -2.79 19.13
N ASP A 334 -5.11 -3.93 18.46
CA ASP A 334 -3.87 -4.24 17.78
C ASP A 334 -3.79 -3.49 16.44
N GLU A 335 -3.16 -2.32 16.46
CA GLU A 335 -2.92 -1.54 15.24
C GLU A 335 -2.05 -2.28 14.22
N SER A 336 -1.24 -3.27 14.60
CA SER A 336 -0.47 -4.07 13.63
C SER A 336 -1.36 -4.99 12.82
N MET A 337 -2.36 -5.61 13.48
CA MET A 337 -3.37 -6.43 12.84
C MET A 337 -4.24 -5.60 11.90
N LEU A 338 -4.69 -4.43 12.36
CA LEU A 338 -5.46 -3.51 11.53
C LEU A 338 -4.64 -3.05 10.31
N ASP A 339 -3.43 -2.52 10.52
CA ASP A 339 -2.58 -2.06 9.42
C ASP A 339 -2.29 -3.16 8.39
N GLU A 340 -2.07 -4.40 8.82
CA GLU A 340 -1.86 -5.52 7.91
C GLU A 340 -3.11 -5.83 7.08
N MET A 341 -4.27 -5.95 7.72
CA MET A 341 -5.54 -6.18 7.03
C MET A 341 -5.85 -5.05 6.04
N PHE A 342 -5.56 -3.80 6.40
CA PHE A 342 -5.69 -2.66 5.49
C PHE A 342 -4.85 -2.81 4.23
N VAL A 343 -3.58 -3.15 4.41
CA VAL A 343 -2.66 -3.30 3.29
C VAL A 343 -3.05 -4.48 2.40
N MET A 344 -3.57 -5.58 2.95
CA MET A 344 -4.11 -6.70 2.17
C MET A 344 -5.35 -6.34 1.33
N MET A 345 -6.05 -5.25 1.63
CA MET A 345 -7.20 -4.79 0.83
C MET A 345 -6.82 -3.78 -0.25
N ILE A 346 -5.67 -3.12 -0.08
CA ILE A 346 -5.20 -2.04 -0.96
C ILE A 346 -4.17 -2.56 -1.96
N GLY A 347 -3.34 -3.52 -1.54
CA GLY A 347 -2.37 -4.22 -2.38
C GLY A 347 -2.97 -5.48 -2.96
#